data_AF-J1ELK9-F1
#
_entry.id   AF-J1ELK9-F1
#
_cell.length_a   1.000
_cell.length_b   1.000
_cell.length_c   1.000
_cell.angle_alpha   90.00
_cell.angle_beta   90.00
_cell.angle_gamma   90.00
#
_symmetry.space_group_name_H-M   'P 1'
#
loop_
_entity.id
_entity.type
_entity.pdbx_description
1 polymer ?
#
loop_
_entity_poly.entity_id
_entity_poly.type
_entity_poly.pdbx_seq_one_letter_code
_entity_poly.pdbx_strand_id
1 'polypeptide(L)'
;MSKAVIQAGWNDVPHLDETAKRELAESYPVHEREARMNGVPVLGSGKVFPVAEESIVVPPFALPAHWPRIVGLDFGWDHPAAAAWLAWDRDTDTVYVYDTFRVRETSVAMQAPLIAARGRWMPVAWPHDGLQHDKGSGEQLAGQYRTLGVNLLPERATFEDGSNGLEAGISDLLTRMQTGRFKVFSTCGDWLEEWRLYHRKDGLVVKLRDDLQSATRYGVMMLRFAVVEPKGSTLGGRSAGYGGRRGGY
;
A
#
# COMPACT_ATOMS: atom_id res chain seq x y z
N MET A 1 -0.73 -34.17 -26.08
CA MET A 1 -1.90 -34.60 -25.27
C MET A 1 -2.86 -33.43 -25.15
N SER A 2 -4.07 -33.54 -25.70
CA SER A 2 -5.13 -32.54 -25.51
C SER A 2 -5.69 -32.67 -24.09
N LYS A 3 -5.71 -31.58 -23.33
CA LYS A 3 -6.37 -31.52 -22.02
C LYS A 3 -7.84 -31.15 -22.23
N ALA A 4 -8.74 -31.77 -21.48
CA ALA A 4 -10.16 -31.43 -21.43
C ALA A 4 -10.52 -30.95 -20.01
N VAL A 5 -11.45 -29.99 -19.92
CA VAL A 5 -12.01 -29.48 -18.67
C VAL A 5 -13.49 -29.82 -18.67
N ILE A 6 -13.97 -30.44 -17.60
CA ILE A 6 -15.38 -30.81 -17.42
C ILE A 6 -15.90 -30.02 -16.23
N GLN A 7 -16.97 -29.26 -16.44
CA GLN A 7 -17.67 -28.52 -15.39
C GLN A 7 -18.78 -29.41 -14.82
N ALA A 8 -18.89 -29.48 -13.49
CA ALA A 8 -19.95 -30.19 -12.81
C ALA A 8 -20.44 -29.37 -11.61
N GLY A 9 -21.75 -29.16 -11.52
CA GLY A 9 -22.44 -28.49 -10.44
C GLY A 9 -23.31 -29.46 -9.62
N TRP A 10 -24.11 -28.91 -8.72
CA TRP A 10 -24.97 -29.65 -7.80
C TRP A 10 -26.10 -30.40 -8.50
N ASN A 11 -26.50 -29.94 -9.68
CA ASN A 11 -27.49 -30.63 -10.51
C ASN A 11 -26.94 -31.88 -11.19
N ASP A 12 -25.61 -32.04 -11.25
CA ASP A 12 -24.94 -33.21 -11.81
C ASP A 12 -24.73 -34.31 -10.74
N VAL A 13 -25.26 -34.11 -9.52
CA VAL A 13 -25.05 -34.95 -8.35
C VAL A 13 -26.37 -35.62 -7.94
N PRO A 14 -26.66 -36.88 -8.35
CA PRO A 14 -27.97 -37.52 -8.15
C PRO A 14 -28.36 -37.76 -6.69
N HIS A 15 -27.39 -37.69 -5.78
CA HIS A 15 -27.59 -37.92 -4.34
C HIS A 15 -27.81 -36.63 -3.55
N LEU A 16 -27.76 -35.46 -4.19
CA LEU A 16 -27.99 -34.18 -3.54
C LEU A 16 -29.45 -33.75 -3.76
N ASP A 17 -30.30 -33.99 -2.76
CA ASP A 17 -31.71 -33.60 -2.80
C ASP A 17 -31.91 -32.09 -2.58
N GLU A 18 -33.12 -31.58 -2.84
CA GLU A 18 -33.40 -30.14 -2.77
C GLU A 18 -33.25 -29.57 -1.34
N THR A 19 -33.45 -30.41 -0.32
CA THR A 19 -33.27 -30.01 1.08
C THR A 19 -31.79 -29.80 1.38
N ALA A 20 -30.95 -30.76 1.00
CA ALA A 20 -29.51 -30.69 1.14
C ALA A 20 -28.92 -29.54 0.30
N LYS A 21 -29.42 -29.30 -0.92
CA LYS A 21 -29.02 -28.12 -1.71
C LYS A 21 -29.32 -26.82 -0.96
N ARG A 22 -30.50 -26.68 -0.35
CA ARG A 22 -30.85 -25.46 0.39
C ARG A 22 -29.95 -25.25 1.61
N GLU A 23 -29.76 -26.28 2.42
CA GLU A 23 -28.90 -26.22 3.61
C GLU A 23 -27.44 -25.91 3.23
N LEU A 24 -26.95 -26.56 2.18
CA LEU A 24 -25.61 -26.33 1.65
C LEU A 24 -25.46 -24.90 1.10
N ALA A 25 -26.48 -24.36 0.43
CA ALA A 25 -26.47 -22.97 -0.05
C ALA A 25 -26.45 -21.98 1.12
N GLU A 26 -27.19 -22.24 2.19
CA GLU A 26 -27.20 -21.40 3.39
C GLU A 26 -25.84 -21.35 4.10
N SER A 27 -25.04 -22.42 4.01
CA SER A 27 -23.69 -22.48 4.55
C SER A 27 -22.67 -21.57 3.83
N TYR A 28 -23.00 -21.08 2.62
CA TYR A 28 -22.13 -20.21 1.82
C TYR A 28 -22.57 -18.75 1.82
N PRO A 29 -21.62 -17.79 1.71
CA PRO A 29 -21.93 -16.37 1.46
C PRO A 29 -22.78 -16.19 0.20
N VAL A 30 -23.74 -15.24 0.23
CA VAL A 30 -24.73 -15.04 -0.84
C VAL A 30 -24.08 -14.90 -2.23
N HIS A 31 -22.93 -14.23 -2.32
CA HIS A 31 -22.22 -14.00 -3.57
C HIS A 31 -21.45 -15.22 -4.11
N GLU A 32 -21.24 -16.28 -3.30
CA GLU A 32 -20.58 -17.52 -3.74
C GLU A 32 -21.57 -18.62 -4.15
N ARG A 33 -22.81 -18.56 -3.67
CA ARG A 33 -23.81 -19.65 -3.81
C ARG A 33 -24.00 -20.10 -5.25
N GLU A 34 -24.27 -19.17 -6.16
CA GLU A 34 -24.55 -19.48 -7.56
C GLU A 34 -23.37 -20.17 -8.26
N ALA A 35 -22.15 -19.68 -8.03
CA ALA A 35 -20.97 -20.26 -8.64
C ALA A 35 -20.66 -21.66 -8.09
N ARG A 36 -20.85 -21.87 -6.77
CA ARG A 36 -20.72 -23.19 -6.12
C ARG A 36 -21.78 -24.18 -6.59
N MET A 37 -23.02 -23.73 -6.74
CA MET A 37 -24.14 -24.55 -7.23
C MET A 37 -23.93 -25.01 -8.67
N ASN A 38 -23.38 -24.15 -9.53
CA ASN A 38 -23.25 -24.42 -10.96
C ASN A 38 -21.88 -24.97 -11.37
N GLY A 39 -20.98 -25.22 -10.41
CA GLY A 39 -19.64 -25.71 -10.68
C GLY A 39 -18.76 -24.71 -11.45
N VAL A 40 -19.15 -23.44 -11.50
CA VAL A 40 -18.40 -22.40 -12.21
C VAL A 40 -17.07 -22.21 -11.48
N PRO A 41 -15.92 -22.32 -12.16
CA PRO A 41 -14.63 -22.09 -11.54
C PRO A 41 -14.57 -20.69 -10.92
N VAL A 42 -14.63 -20.64 -9.59
CA VAL A 42 -14.36 -19.41 -8.84
C VAL A 42 -12.85 -19.27 -8.76
N LEU A 43 -12.30 -18.20 -9.33
CA LEU A 43 -10.94 -17.75 -9.01
C LEU A 43 -10.85 -17.67 -7.48
N GLY A 44 -10.05 -18.56 -6.88
CA GLY A 44 -10.08 -18.87 -5.45
C GLY A 44 -10.36 -17.65 -4.56
N SER A 45 -11.36 -17.77 -3.70
CA SER A 45 -11.69 -16.88 -2.55
C SER A 45 -11.70 -15.36 -2.75
N GLY A 46 -11.85 -14.86 -3.98
CA GLY A 46 -12.17 -13.46 -4.26
C GLY A 46 -10.99 -12.48 -4.14
N LYS A 47 -11.17 -11.30 -4.76
CA LYS A 47 -10.24 -10.17 -4.61
C LYS A 47 -10.17 -9.76 -3.14
N VAL A 48 -8.99 -9.34 -2.68
CA VAL A 48 -8.85 -8.75 -1.34
C VAL A 48 -9.72 -7.48 -1.23
N PHE A 49 -9.77 -6.69 -2.31
CA PHE A 49 -10.58 -5.49 -2.42
C PHE A 49 -11.66 -5.67 -3.51
N PRO A 50 -12.86 -6.15 -3.16
CA PRO A 50 -13.95 -6.35 -4.11
C PRO A 50 -14.71 -5.02 -4.38
N VAL A 51 -14.00 -4.00 -4.89
CA VAL A 51 -14.58 -2.73 -5.34
C VAL A 51 -14.34 -2.54 -6.83
N ALA A 52 -15.16 -1.71 -7.47
CA ALA A 52 -14.99 -1.35 -8.88
C ALA A 52 -13.74 -0.46 -9.05
N GLU A 53 -12.97 -0.63 -10.12
CA GLU A 53 -11.73 0.12 -10.31
C GLU A 53 -12.01 1.61 -10.54
N GLU A 54 -13.04 1.91 -11.33
CA GLU A 54 -13.56 3.23 -11.61
C GLU A 54 -14.05 3.98 -10.35
N SER A 55 -14.34 3.29 -9.26
CA SER A 55 -14.74 3.94 -8.00
C SER A 55 -13.55 4.48 -7.20
N ILE A 56 -12.34 3.97 -7.47
CA ILE A 56 -11.11 4.37 -6.78
C ILE A 56 -10.15 5.16 -7.70
N VAL A 57 -10.24 4.99 -9.02
CA VAL A 57 -9.34 5.67 -9.96
C VAL A 57 -9.83 7.08 -10.29
N VAL A 58 -8.91 8.06 -10.25
CA VAL A 58 -9.15 9.45 -10.65
C VAL A 58 -8.06 9.97 -11.58
N PRO A 59 -8.36 10.89 -12.51
CA PRO A 59 -7.32 11.60 -13.25
C PRO A 59 -6.40 12.39 -12.30
N PRO A 60 -5.08 12.50 -12.60
CA PRO A 60 -4.18 13.32 -11.81
C PRO A 60 -4.61 14.78 -11.76
N PHE A 61 -4.44 15.40 -10.60
CA PHE A 61 -4.68 16.83 -10.40
C PHE A 61 -3.61 17.44 -9.48
N ALA A 62 -3.52 18.76 -9.47
CA ALA A 62 -2.62 19.47 -8.56
C ALA A 62 -3.13 19.35 -7.12
N LEU A 63 -2.39 18.61 -6.29
CA LEU A 63 -2.74 18.44 -4.88
C LEU A 63 -2.67 19.76 -4.12
N PRO A 64 -3.73 20.16 -3.39
CA PRO A 64 -3.73 21.36 -2.56
C PRO A 64 -2.55 21.39 -1.58
N ALA A 65 -1.92 22.57 -1.46
CA ALA A 65 -0.72 22.74 -0.64
C ALA A 65 -0.95 22.51 0.87
N HIS A 66 -2.20 22.59 1.34
CA HIS A 66 -2.56 22.37 2.75
C HIS A 66 -2.85 20.90 3.07
N TRP A 67 -2.88 20.01 2.06
CA TRP A 67 -3.08 18.58 2.31
C TRP A 67 -1.79 17.96 2.83
N PRO A 68 -1.81 17.32 4.02
CA PRO A 68 -0.67 16.60 4.51
C PRO A 68 -0.29 15.42 3.62
N ARG A 69 1.01 15.11 3.57
CA ARG A 69 1.58 14.02 2.78
C ARG A 69 2.37 13.06 3.69
N ILE A 70 2.37 11.80 3.29
CA ILE A 70 3.17 10.73 3.89
C ILE A 70 3.54 9.74 2.78
N VAL A 71 4.68 9.07 2.92
CA VAL A 71 5.09 7.99 2.03
C VAL A 71 4.95 6.68 2.79
N GLY A 72 4.30 5.69 2.19
CA GLY A 72 4.43 4.31 2.61
C GLY A 72 5.59 3.65 1.86
N LEU A 73 6.48 2.96 2.57
CA LEU A 73 7.62 2.24 2.01
C LEU A 73 7.51 0.76 2.41
N ASP A 74 7.78 -0.13 1.47
CA ASP A 74 8.03 -1.55 1.70
C ASP A 74 9.46 -1.88 1.27
N PHE A 75 10.21 -2.53 2.16
CA PHE A 75 11.60 -2.88 1.88
C PHE A 75 11.65 -4.12 0.98
N GLY A 76 12.58 -4.18 0.04
CA GLY A 76 12.71 -5.35 -0.83
C GLY A 76 14.07 -5.43 -1.52
N TRP A 77 14.50 -6.67 -1.77
CA TRP A 77 15.61 -7.02 -2.67
C TRP A 77 15.19 -8.11 -3.65
N ASP A 78 14.92 -9.32 -3.13
CA ASP A 78 14.44 -10.46 -3.92
C ASP A 78 13.03 -10.23 -4.46
N HIS A 79 12.15 -9.72 -3.59
CA HIS A 79 10.93 -9.04 -3.98
C HIS A 79 11.21 -7.53 -4.15
N PRO A 80 10.44 -6.82 -4.99
CA PRO A 80 10.65 -5.40 -5.21
C PRO A 80 10.56 -4.56 -3.93
N ALA A 81 11.44 -3.56 -3.80
CA ALA A 81 11.16 -2.44 -2.91
C ALA A 81 10.10 -1.54 -3.57
N ALA A 82 9.16 -1.05 -2.77
CA ALA A 82 8.03 -0.27 -3.27
C ALA A 82 7.76 0.94 -2.38
N ALA A 83 7.40 2.07 -2.98
CA ALA A 83 6.91 3.22 -2.25
C ALA A 83 5.62 3.76 -2.87
N ALA A 84 4.70 4.19 -2.01
CA ALA A 84 3.47 4.85 -2.38
C ALA A 84 3.39 6.21 -1.68
N TRP A 85 3.27 7.27 -2.47
CA TRP A 85 3.06 8.61 -1.96
C TRP A 85 1.58 8.90 -1.77
N LEU A 86 1.25 9.28 -0.54
CA LEU A 86 -0.12 9.56 -0.12
C LEU A 86 -0.28 11.05 0.19
N ALA A 87 -1.39 11.61 -0.26
CA ALA A 87 -1.90 12.89 0.22
C ALA A 87 -3.25 12.66 0.90
N TRP A 88 -3.52 13.40 1.97
CA TRP A 88 -4.73 13.23 2.76
C TRP A 88 -5.50 14.54 2.83
N ASP A 89 -6.68 14.55 2.23
CA ASP A 89 -7.66 15.61 2.43
C ASP A 89 -8.36 15.38 3.78
N ARG A 90 -8.03 16.21 4.77
CA ARG A 90 -8.62 16.13 6.12
C ARG A 90 -10.07 16.62 6.18
N ASP A 91 -10.52 17.43 5.22
CA ASP A 91 -11.87 17.97 5.22
C ASP A 91 -12.90 16.90 4.82
N THR A 92 -12.51 16.02 3.89
CA THR A 92 -13.37 14.90 3.43
C THR A 92 -12.90 13.53 3.94
N ASP A 93 -11.79 13.48 4.68
CA ASP A 93 -11.07 12.26 5.06
C ASP A 93 -10.76 11.35 3.86
N THR A 94 -10.36 11.96 2.74
CA THR A 94 -10.01 11.22 1.51
C THR A 94 -8.51 11.09 1.35
N VAL A 95 -8.03 9.86 1.17
CA VAL A 95 -6.62 9.57 0.90
C VAL A 95 -6.40 9.34 -0.58
N TYR A 96 -5.36 9.95 -1.14
CA TYR A 96 -4.97 9.87 -2.54
C TYR A 96 -3.59 9.23 -2.67
N VAL A 97 -3.49 8.09 -3.34
CA VAL A 97 -2.21 7.61 -3.89
C VAL A 97 -1.95 8.40 -5.16
N TYR A 98 -0.89 9.22 -5.18
CA TYR A 98 -0.63 10.13 -6.30
C TYR A 98 0.66 9.85 -7.06
N ASP A 99 1.58 9.09 -6.45
CA ASP A 99 2.81 8.64 -7.10
C ASP A 99 3.26 7.31 -6.48
N THR A 100 3.99 6.52 -7.25
CA THR A 100 4.46 5.20 -6.87
C THR A 100 5.82 4.89 -7.51
N PHE A 101 6.60 4.03 -6.86
CA PHE A 101 7.59 3.25 -7.58
C PHE A 101 7.61 1.82 -7.07
N ARG A 102 8.08 0.92 -7.93
CA ARG A 102 8.42 -0.45 -7.61
C ARG A 102 9.70 -0.86 -8.33
N VAL A 103 10.74 -1.16 -7.58
CA VAL A 103 12.09 -1.47 -8.12
C VAL A 103 12.64 -2.74 -7.50
N ARG A 104 13.23 -3.62 -8.31
CA ARG A 104 13.78 -4.91 -7.88
C ARG A 104 15.31 -4.88 -7.88
N GLU A 105 15.96 -5.70 -7.06
CA GLU A 105 17.43 -5.87 -7.05
C GLU A 105 18.19 -4.53 -7.00
N THR A 106 17.65 -3.57 -6.25
CA THR A 106 18.17 -2.21 -6.16
C THR A 106 18.66 -1.95 -4.74
N SER A 107 19.81 -1.30 -4.58
CA SER A 107 20.35 -0.98 -3.25
C SER A 107 19.65 0.21 -2.59
N VAL A 108 19.75 0.30 -1.26
CA VAL A 108 19.23 1.44 -0.49
C VAL A 108 19.83 2.77 -0.98
N ALA A 109 21.10 2.76 -1.40
CA ALA A 109 21.78 3.92 -1.99
C ALA A 109 21.13 4.43 -3.30
N MET A 110 20.53 3.52 -4.07
CA MET A 110 19.82 3.85 -5.31
C MET A 110 18.33 4.14 -5.05
N GLN A 111 17.72 3.53 -4.03
CA GLN A 111 16.33 3.75 -3.63
C GLN A 111 16.12 5.12 -2.95
N ALA A 112 17.03 5.54 -2.07
CA ALA A 112 16.88 6.77 -1.29
C ALA A 112 16.74 8.05 -2.16
N PRO A 113 17.51 8.24 -3.26
CA PRO A 113 17.31 9.36 -4.18
C PRO A 113 15.93 9.36 -4.86
N LEU A 114 15.35 8.20 -5.15
CA LEU A 114 14.00 8.09 -5.75
C LEU A 114 12.94 8.62 -4.80
N ILE A 115 13.05 8.28 -3.51
CA ILE A 115 12.17 8.80 -2.46
C ILE A 115 12.37 10.32 -2.31
N ALA A 116 13.62 10.77 -2.26
CA ALA A 116 13.98 12.17 -2.06
C ALA A 116 13.52 13.08 -3.23
N ALA A 117 13.42 12.56 -4.45
CA ALA A 117 13.06 13.30 -5.65
C ALA A 117 11.65 13.96 -5.58
N ARG A 118 10.79 13.50 -4.66
CA ARG A 118 9.46 14.08 -4.42
C ARG A 118 9.39 15.03 -3.23
N GLY A 119 10.49 15.18 -2.50
CA GLY A 119 10.60 16.06 -1.34
C GLY A 119 11.03 15.29 -0.09
N ARG A 120 12.18 15.67 0.46
CA ARG A 120 12.77 15.06 1.66
C ARG A 120 12.00 15.36 2.95
N TRP A 121 11.07 16.30 2.90
CA TRP A 121 10.29 16.73 4.05
C TRP A 121 9.20 15.72 4.43
N MET A 122 8.75 14.88 3.51
CA MET A 122 7.66 13.93 3.75
C MET A 122 8.10 12.80 4.69
N PRO A 123 7.35 12.55 5.78
CA PRO A 123 7.57 11.39 6.63
C PRO A 123 7.35 10.09 5.86
N VAL A 124 8.13 9.08 6.18
CA VAL A 124 8.08 7.77 5.50
C VAL A 124 7.77 6.67 6.51
N ALA A 125 6.60 6.05 6.38
CA ALA A 125 6.19 4.87 7.12
C ALA A 125 6.84 3.61 6.53
N TRP A 126 7.25 2.69 7.39
CA TRP A 126 8.04 1.51 7.01
C TRP A 126 7.61 0.26 7.80
N PRO A 127 7.76 -0.96 7.26
CA PRO A 127 7.23 -2.17 7.84
C PRO A 127 8.00 -2.61 9.09
N HIS A 128 7.42 -3.57 9.82
CA HIS A 128 8.14 -4.30 10.86
C HIS A 128 9.18 -5.28 10.31
N ASP A 129 9.18 -5.54 8.99
CA ASP A 129 9.75 -6.75 8.41
C ASP A 129 11.09 -6.53 7.70
N GLY A 130 12.13 -6.21 8.48
CA GLY A 130 13.47 -6.69 8.13
C GLY A 130 13.89 -7.83 9.04
N LEU A 131 12.96 -8.67 9.49
CA LEU A 131 13.24 -9.72 10.46
C LEU A 131 13.42 -11.10 9.85
N GLN A 132 13.12 -11.32 8.57
CA GLN A 132 13.07 -12.70 8.06
C GLN A 132 14.17 -13.14 7.08
N HIS A 133 14.63 -12.39 6.07
CA HIS A 133 15.73 -12.92 5.23
C HIS A 133 16.55 -11.81 4.55
N ASP A 134 17.55 -11.26 5.26
CA ASP A 134 18.98 -11.26 4.90
C ASP A 134 19.74 -10.40 5.94
N LYS A 135 20.63 -11.03 6.72
CA LYS A 135 21.60 -10.53 7.74
C LYS A 135 21.56 -9.08 8.30
N GLY A 136 20.40 -8.45 8.42
CA GLY A 136 20.20 -7.20 9.14
C GLY A 136 18.74 -7.02 9.53
N SER A 137 18.48 -6.72 10.80
CA SER A 137 17.12 -6.42 11.27
C SER A 137 16.54 -5.23 10.48
N GLY A 138 15.21 -5.10 10.40
CA GLY A 138 14.57 -3.94 9.71
C GLY A 138 15.02 -2.59 10.25
N GLU A 139 15.45 -2.55 11.50
CA GLU A 139 16.11 -1.40 12.13
C GLU A 139 17.44 -1.03 11.44
N GLN A 140 18.23 -2.01 10.98
CA GLN A 140 19.46 -1.77 10.24
C GLN A 140 19.17 -1.20 8.84
N LEU A 141 18.18 -1.74 8.12
CA LEU A 141 17.76 -1.18 6.83
C LEU A 141 17.23 0.24 7.00
N ALA A 142 16.37 0.48 8.00
CA ALA A 142 15.90 1.81 8.35
C ALA A 142 17.07 2.76 8.68
N GLY A 143 18.09 2.28 9.39
CA GLY A 143 19.31 3.03 9.65
C GLY A 143 20.05 3.47 8.39
N GLN A 144 20.14 2.60 7.37
CA GLN A 144 20.77 2.94 6.07
C GLN A 144 19.97 4.03 5.34
N TYR A 145 18.64 3.90 5.27
CA TYR A 145 17.75 4.90 4.68
C TYR A 145 17.87 6.27 5.38
N ARG A 146 17.89 6.27 6.73
CA ARG A 146 18.08 7.49 7.54
C ARG A 146 19.45 8.13 7.31
N THR A 147 20.51 7.33 7.17
CA THR A 147 21.87 7.83 6.89
C THR A 147 21.95 8.54 5.53
N LEU A 148 21.17 8.08 4.55
CA LEU A 148 21.02 8.75 3.24
C LEU A 148 19.98 9.89 3.27
N GLY A 149 19.42 10.15 4.46
CA GLY A 149 18.50 11.23 4.81
C GLY A 149 17.12 11.11 4.19
N VAL A 150 16.63 9.88 4.03
CA VAL A 150 15.19 9.62 3.93
C VAL A 150 14.56 9.87 5.31
N ASN A 151 13.47 10.64 5.34
CA ASN A 151 12.77 11.02 6.56
C ASN A 151 11.88 9.86 7.08
N LEU A 152 12.49 8.71 7.37
CA LEU A 152 11.80 7.59 7.99
C LEU A 152 11.25 7.97 9.36
N LEU A 153 10.00 7.58 9.64
CA LEU A 153 9.42 7.71 10.96
C LEU A 153 10.30 7.03 12.02
N PRO A 154 10.36 7.55 13.26
CA PRO A 154 11.19 6.96 14.32
C PRO A 154 10.82 5.50 14.58
N GLU A 155 9.52 5.22 14.57
CA GLU A 155 8.96 3.90 14.79
C GLU A 155 8.36 3.35 13.49
N ARG A 156 8.40 2.02 13.39
CA ARG A 156 7.76 1.21 12.35
C ARG A 156 6.23 1.37 12.36
N ALA A 157 5.60 1.03 11.25
CA ALA A 157 4.18 1.24 11.02
C ALA A 157 3.29 0.43 11.97
N THR A 158 2.52 1.12 12.80
CA THR A 158 1.55 0.58 13.76
C THR A 158 0.25 1.38 13.73
N PHE A 159 -0.85 0.78 14.15
CA PHE A 159 -2.07 1.49 14.53
C PHE A 159 -1.85 2.30 15.82
N GLU A 160 -2.83 3.13 16.19
CA GLU A 160 -2.75 3.96 17.40
C GLU A 160 -2.64 3.15 18.69
N ASP A 161 -3.21 1.94 18.72
CA ASP A 161 -3.10 1.00 19.84
C ASP A 161 -1.77 0.22 19.86
N GLY A 162 -0.85 0.52 18.93
CA GLY A 162 0.44 -0.15 18.78
C GLY A 162 0.38 -1.49 18.04
N SER A 163 -0.80 -1.98 17.67
CA SER A 163 -0.96 -3.20 16.86
C SER A 163 -0.54 -2.95 15.40
N ASN A 164 -0.35 -4.01 14.62
CA ASN A 164 0.07 -3.91 13.21
C ASN A 164 -0.60 -4.97 12.31
N GLY A 165 -1.78 -5.44 12.69
CA GLY A 165 -2.46 -6.56 12.03
C GLY A 165 -2.73 -6.32 10.54
N LEU A 166 -2.32 -7.27 9.69
CA LEU A 166 -2.54 -7.22 8.25
C LEU A 166 -4.02 -7.05 7.88
N GLU A 167 -4.89 -7.91 8.45
CA GLU A 167 -6.33 -7.90 8.18
C GLU A 167 -7.00 -6.61 8.66
N ALA A 168 -6.55 -6.03 9.78
CA ALA A 168 -7.05 -4.74 10.25
C ALA A 168 -6.73 -3.62 9.23
N GLY A 169 -5.53 -3.63 8.65
CA GLY A 169 -5.15 -2.63 7.64
C GLY A 169 -5.86 -2.81 6.31
N ILE A 170 -6.12 -4.06 5.92
CA ILE A 170 -6.95 -4.37 4.75
C ILE A 170 -8.39 -3.91 4.98
N SER A 171 -8.95 -4.14 6.16
CA SER A 171 -10.30 -3.72 6.51
C SER A 171 -10.46 -2.20 6.49
N ASP A 172 -9.48 -1.45 7.01
CA ASP A 172 -9.49 0.03 6.95
C ASP A 172 -9.44 0.52 5.49
N LEU A 173 -8.51 0.01 4.68
CA LEU A 173 -8.42 0.36 3.26
C LEU A 173 -9.71 0.04 2.50
N LEU A 174 -10.28 -1.16 2.69
CA LEU A 174 -11.53 -1.56 2.05
C LEU A 174 -12.67 -0.63 2.46
N THR A 175 -12.77 -0.28 3.73
CA THR A 175 -13.79 0.65 4.24
C THR A 175 -13.64 2.03 3.59
N ARG A 176 -12.41 2.55 3.47
CA ARG A 176 -12.15 3.82 2.78
C ARG A 176 -12.51 3.74 1.30
N MET A 177 -12.19 2.65 0.60
CA MET A 177 -12.58 2.44 -0.80
C MET A 177 -14.10 2.41 -0.98
N GLN A 178 -14.81 1.63 -0.16
CA GLN A 178 -16.28 1.49 -0.24
C GLN A 178 -17.02 2.79 0.10
N THR A 179 -16.45 3.60 0.99
CA THR A 179 -17.01 4.91 1.36
C THR A 179 -16.54 6.06 0.47
N GLY A 180 -15.77 5.78 -0.59
CA GLY A 180 -15.26 6.80 -1.51
C GLY A 180 -14.14 7.68 -0.94
N ARG A 181 -13.57 7.31 0.20
CA ARG A 181 -12.48 8.00 0.94
C ARG A 181 -11.07 7.49 0.58
N PHE A 182 -10.95 6.65 -0.44
CA PHE A 182 -9.65 6.24 -0.98
C PHE A 182 -9.66 6.36 -2.49
N LYS A 183 -8.65 7.05 -3.03
CA LYS A 183 -8.49 7.34 -4.45
C LYS A 183 -7.06 7.09 -4.91
N VAL A 184 -6.91 6.77 -6.18
CA VAL A 184 -5.62 6.49 -6.82
C VAL A 184 -5.55 7.24 -8.14
N PHE A 185 -4.44 7.95 -8.37
CA PHE A 185 -4.22 8.62 -9.65
C PHE A 185 -4.08 7.58 -10.76
N SER A 186 -4.71 7.83 -11.90
CA SER A 186 -4.67 6.91 -13.05
C SER A 186 -3.26 6.69 -13.61
N THR A 187 -2.28 7.51 -13.23
CA THR A 187 -0.85 7.36 -13.56
C THR A 187 -0.12 6.31 -12.72
N CYS A 188 -0.68 5.89 -11.57
CA CYS A 188 -0.13 4.84 -10.71
C CYS A 188 -0.48 3.45 -11.27
N GLY A 189 -0.04 3.16 -12.50
CA GLY A 189 -0.41 1.93 -13.22
C GLY A 189 0.12 0.66 -12.57
N ASP A 190 1.33 0.71 -12.02
CA ASP A 190 1.95 -0.40 -11.28
C ASP A 190 1.17 -0.76 -10.01
N TRP A 191 0.62 0.25 -9.32
CA TRP A 191 -0.27 0.05 -8.18
C TRP A 191 -1.56 -0.67 -8.59
N LEU A 192 -2.17 -0.24 -9.70
CA LEU A 192 -3.40 -0.84 -10.22
C LEU A 192 -3.18 -2.28 -10.69
N GLU A 193 -2.03 -2.59 -11.27
CA GLU A 193 -1.65 -3.96 -11.61
C GLU A 193 -1.63 -4.87 -10.38
N GLU A 194 -0.98 -4.46 -9.29
CA GLU A 194 -1.00 -5.24 -8.04
C GLU A 194 -2.40 -5.38 -7.47
N TRP A 195 -3.13 -4.27 -7.39
CA TRP A 195 -4.48 -4.24 -6.84
C TRP A 195 -5.42 -5.21 -7.58
N ARG A 196 -5.34 -5.28 -8.93
CA ARG A 196 -6.15 -6.21 -9.75
C ARG A 196 -5.85 -7.68 -9.45
N LEU A 197 -4.59 -7.99 -9.14
CA LEU A 197 -4.11 -9.35 -8.89
C LEU A 197 -4.19 -9.74 -7.40
N TYR A 198 -4.43 -8.77 -6.51
CA TYR A 198 -4.45 -9.01 -5.07
C TYR A 198 -5.69 -9.80 -4.65
N HIS A 199 -5.48 -11.05 -4.25
CA HIS A 199 -6.53 -12.03 -4.01
C HIS A 199 -6.27 -12.83 -2.74
N ARG A 200 -7.32 -13.50 -2.27
CA ARG A 200 -7.22 -14.46 -1.19
C ARG A 200 -7.14 -15.87 -1.76
N LYS A 201 -6.52 -16.80 -1.02
CA LYS A 201 -6.61 -18.24 -1.23
C LYS A 201 -6.90 -18.89 0.12
N ASP A 202 -7.97 -19.70 0.19
CA ASP A 202 -8.42 -20.37 1.41
C ASP A 202 -8.64 -19.39 2.59
N GLY A 203 -9.19 -18.20 2.28
CA GLY A 203 -9.46 -17.12 3.23
C GLY A 203 -8.24 -16.26 3.58
N LEU A 204 -7.03 -16.70 3.23
CA LEU A 204 -5.78 -16.00 3.52
C LEU A 204 -5.35 -15.13 2.34
N VAL A 205 -4.78 -13.97 2.63
CA VAL A 205 -4.18 -13.10 1.62
C VAL A 205 -2.99 -13.80 0.97
N VAL A 206 -2.97 -13.83 -0.37
CA VAL A 206 -1.82 -14.32 -1.13
C VAL A 206 -0.78 -13.21 -1.23
N LYS A 207 0.34 -13.38 -0.52
CA LYS A 207 1.48 -12.45 -0.50
C LYS A 207 2.35 -12.60 -1.75
N LEU A 208 1.80 -12.22 -2.90
CA LEU A 208 2.49 -12.27 -4.18
C LEU A 208 2.24 -10.98 -4.94
N ARG A 209 3.33 -10.23 -5.20
CA ARG A 209 3.28 -8.92 -5.89
C ARG A 209 2.33 -7.96 -5.19
N ASP A 210 2.50 -7.83 -3.87
CA ASP A 210 1.72 -6.95 -3.00
C ASP A 210 2.57 -5.86 -2.35
N ASP A 211 3.73 -5.54 -2.93
CA ASP A 211 4.72 -4.61 -2.37
C ASP A 211 4.12 -3.17 -2.28
N LEU A 212 3.47 -2.69 -3.35
CA LEU A 212 2.78 -1.39 -3.35
C LEU A 212 1.52 -1.41 -2.48
N GLN A 213 0.81 -2.54 -2.41
CA GLN A 213 -0.35 -2.69 -1.51
C GLN A 213 0.08 -2.64 -0.03
N SER A 214 1.20 -3.28 0.30
CA SER A 214 1.82 -3.24 1.62
C SER A 214 2.33 -1.85 1.95
N ALA A 215 3.11 -1.22 1.07
CA ALA A 215 3.56 0.16 1.21
C ALA A 215 2.39 1.11 1.48
N THR A 216 1.34 1.04 0.65
CA THR A 216 0.12 1.85 0.81
C THR A 216 -0.53 1.63 2.17
N ARG A 217 -0.67 0.38 2.60
CA ARG A 217 -1.25 0.04 3.91
C ARG A 217 -0.43 0.62 5.06
N TYR A 218 0.91 0.60 5.00
CA TYR A 218 1.75 1.24 6.02
C TYR A 218 1.59 2.76 6.04
N GLY A 219 1.52 3.40 4.87
CA GLY A 219 1.25 4.83 4.77
C GLY A 219 -0.10 5.22 5.35
N VAL A 220 -1.16 4.45 5.03
CA VAL A 220 -2.51 4.68 5.56
C VAL A 220 -2.57 4.44 7.08
N MET A 221 -1.96 3.36 7.56
CA MET A 221 -1.84 3.05 8.99
C MET A 221 -1.18 4.18 9.78
N MET A 222 -0.26 4.92 9.16
CA MET A 222 0.52 6.00 9.78
C MET A 222 0.06 7.41 9.41
N LEU A 223 -1.14 7.60 8.84
CA LEU A 223 -1.66 8.92 8.43
C LEU A 223 -1.61 10.00 9.52
N ARG A 224 -1.69 9.60 10.80
CA ARG A 224 -1.54 10.50 11.96
C ARG A 224 -0.22 11.28 11.98
N PHE A 225 0.80 10.79 11.26
CA PHE A 225 2.10 11.46 11.11
C PHE A 225 2.25 12.24 9.80
N ALA A 226 1.25 12.25 8.91
CA ALA A 226 1.32 13.01 7.68
C ALA A 226 1.42 14.51 7.98
N VAL A 227 2.32 15.21 7.29
CA VAL A 227 2.61 16.64 7.52
C VAL A 227 2.38 17.46 6.26
N VAL A 228 2.16 18.76 6.43
CA VAL A 228 2.06 19.70 5.30
C VAL A 228 3.46 20.13 4.87
N GLU A 229 3.63 20.42 3.58
CA GLU A 229 4.87 20.94 3.04
C GLU A 229 5.32 22.19 3.80
N PRO A 230 6.52 22.21 4.40
CA PRO A 230 7.00 23.39 5.11
C PRO A 230 7.11 24.58 4.15
N LYS A 231 6.48 25.70 4.50
CA LYS A 231 6.73 26.96 3.79
C LYS A 231 8.18 27.35 4.04
N GLY A 232 8.97 27.56 2.98
CA GLY A 232 10.32 28.09 3.11
C GLY A 232 10.28 29.37 3.95
N SER A 233 11.01 29.40 5.06
CA SER A 233 11.11 30.59 5.91
C SER A 233 11.66 31.75 5.07
N THR A 234 10.89 32.83 4.94
CA THR A 234 11.39 34.10 4.39
C THR A 234 12.24 34.89 5.40
N LEU A 235 12.41 34.37 6.62
CA LEU A 235 13.16 34.99 7.71
C LEU A 235 14.52 34.28 7.87
N GLY A 236 15.46 34.51 6.96
CA GLY A 236 16.78 33.89 7.05
C GLY A 236 17.76 34.19 5.93
N GLY A 237 17.88 35.45 5.52
CA GLY A 237 18.78 35.86 4.44
C GLY A 237 19.51 37.17 4.72
N ARG A 238 19.92 37.45 5.96
CA ARG A 238 20.97 38.46 6.21
C ARG A 238 22.30 37.72 6.37
N SER A 239 23.02 37.62 5.26
CA SER A 239 24.46 37.34 5.27
C SER A 239 25.14 38.40 6.13
N ALA A 240 25.44 38.07 7.39
CA ALA A 240 26.43 38.79 8.17
C ALA A 240 27.81 38.44 7.58
N GLY A 241 28.15 39.12 6.49
CA GLY A 241 29.51 39.13 5.95
C GLY A 241 30.40 39.92 6.89
N TYR A 242 31.07 39.23 7.81
CA TYR A 242 32.29 39.71 8.45
C TYR A 242 33.29 38.56 8.52
N GLY A 243 33.94 38.32 7.39
CA GLY A 243 35.15 37.50 7.28
C GLY A 243 36.25 38.36 6.66
N GLY A 244 37.24 38.74 7.48
CA GLY A 244 38.44 39.45 7.04
C GLY A 244 39.53 39.36 8.11
N ARG A 245 40.25 38.24 8.11
CA ARG A 245 41.42 37.97 8.97
C ARG A 245 42.63 38.85 8.58
N ARG A 246 43.36 39.29 9.61
CA ARG A 246 44.83 39.39 9.79
C ARG A 246 45.76 39.41 8.55
N GLY A 247 46.64 40.42 8.52
CA GLY A 247 48.06 40.42 8.07
C GLY A 247 48.76 41.60 8.76
N GLY A 248 49.86 41.44 9.53
CA GLY A 248 51.25 41.48 9.07
C GLY A 248 51.54 42.81 8.35
N TYR A 249 52.32 43.77 8.83
CA TYR A 249 53.56 43.79 9.63
C TYR A 249 53.54 44.88 10.70
#